data_AF-A0A3C1XYT5-F1
#
_entry.id   AF-A0A3C1XYT5-F1
#
_cell.length_a   1.000
_cell.length_b   1.000
_cell.length_c   1.000
_cell.angle_alpha   90.00
_cell.angle_beta   90.00
_cell.angle_gamma   90.00
#
_symmetry.space_group_name_H-M   'P 1'
#
loop_
_entity.id
_entity.type
_entity.pdbx_description
1 polymer ?
#
loop_
_entity_poly.entity_id
_entity_poly.type
_entity_poly.pdbx_seq_one_letter_code
_entity_poly.pdbx_strand_id
1 'polypeptide(L)'
;MRRVAPLARVLALSLAFSPFVLMPQASVHATPAALSPAAAATEAAQQAAMEGYLYFYPLVAMDLTRRQFTHPARGADGAPANTFQHARTLPRAGNA
;
A
#
# COMPACT_ATOMS: atom_id res chain seq x y z
N MET A 1 44.62 32.74 -54.20
CA MET A 1 43.37 32.53 -54.99
C MET A 1 42.49 31.56 -54.22
N ARG A 2 41.33 32.04 -53.77
CA ARG A 2 40.35 31.37 -52.89
C ARG A 2 39.83 30.07 -53.53
N ARG A 3 39.78 28.96 -52.78
CA ARG A 3 38.89 27.83 -53.08
C ARG A 3 38.18 27.38 -51.81
N VAL A 4 36.99 27.94 -51.65
CA VAL A 4 35.96 27.57 -50.68
C VAL A 4 35.36 26.25 -51.16
N ALA A 5 35.67 25.13 -50.50
CA ALA A 5 35.08 23.83 -50.86
C ALA A 5 34.94 22.79 -49.71
N PRO A 6 35.02 23.11 -48.39
CA PRO A 6 34.74 22.09 -47.37
C PRO A 6 33.27 22.08 -46.90
N LEU A 7 32.38 22.88 -47.48
CA LEU A 7 30.97 22.97 -47.04
C LEU A 7 30.03 21.93 -47.68
N ALA A 8 30.44 21.29 -48.78
CA ALA A 8 29.59 20.31 -49.48
C ALA A 8 29.67 18.88 -48.92
N ARG A 9 30.61 18.60 -48.00
CA ARG A 9 30.83 17.24 -47.45
C ARG A 9 30.10 16.94 -46.15
N VAL A 10 29.56 17.95 -45.47
CA VAL A 10 28.84 17.73 -44.19
C VAL A 10 27.34 17.51 -44.42
N LEU A 11 26.80 17.92 -45.58
CA LEU A 11 25.36 17.79 -45.88
C LEU A 11 24.94 16.38 -46.35
N ALA A 12 25.88 15.48 -46.64
CA ALA A 12 25.58 14.14 -47.14
C ALA A 12 25.52 13.05 -46.05
N LEU A 13 25.70 13.43 -44.76
CA LEU A 13 25.70 12.51 -43.62
C LEU A 13 24.46 12.66 -42.73
N SER A 14 23.28 12.85 -43.33
CA SER A 14 22.02 12.96 -42.57
C SER A 14 20.83 12.26 -43.24
N LEU A 15 21.07 11.43 -44.26
CA LEU A 15 20.02 10.69 -44.98
C LEU A 15 19.97 9.18 -44.68
N ALA A 16 20.74 8.71 -43.70
CA ALA A 16 20.64 7.34 -43.17
C ALA A 16 19.91 7.32 -41.82
N PHE A 17 18.78 8.03 -41.73
CA PHE A 17 17.79 7.73 -40.69
C PHE A 17 16.71 6.89 -41.37
N SER A 18 16.86 5.58 -41.23
CA SER A 18 15.92 4.57 -41.70
C SER A 18 14.47 5.01 -41.48
N PRO A 19 13.56 4.89 -42.48
CA PRO A 19 12.14 4.99 -42.24
C PRO A 19 11.68 3.70 -41.55
N PHE A 20 12.04 3.52 -40.28
CA PHE A 20 11.48 2.49 -39.41
C PHE A 20 10.54 3.11 -38.37
N VAL A 21 9.74 4.10 -38.79
CA VAL A 21 8.81 4.82 -37.89
C VAL A 21 7.35 4.67 -38.33
N LEU A 22 7.04 3.69 -39.19
CA LEU A 22 5.65 3.43 -39.59
C LEU A 22 5.29 1.94 -39.60
N MET A 23 5.81 1.17 -38.64
CA MET A 23 5.09 -0.04 -38.24
C MET A 23 4.16 0.35 -37.08
N PRO A 24 2.84 0.13 -37.20
CA PRO A 24 1.96 0.22 -36.05
C PRO A 24 2.48 -0.78 -35.02
N GLN A 25 2.98 -0.26 -33.89
CA GLN A 25 3.30 -1.07 -32.74
C GLN A 25 1.95 -1.58 -32.22
N ALA A 26 1.54 -2.77 -32.69
CA ALA A 26 0.40 -3.46 -32.12
C ALA A 26 0.74 -3.69 -30.65
N SER A 27 0.14 -2.88 -29.79
CA SER A 27 0.29 -3.02 -28.35
C SER A 27 -0.43 -4.32 -28.00
N VAL A 28 0.33 -5.40 -27.82
CA VAL A 28 -0.19 -6.62 -27.23
C VAL A 28 -0.46 -6.30 -25.77
N HIS A 29 -1.63 -5.72 -25.49
CA HIS A 29 -2.15 -5.70 -24.13
C HIS A 29 -2.41 -7.15 -23.77
N ALA A 30 -1.48 -7.75 -23.01
CA ALA A 30 -1.72 -9.03 -22.38
C ALA A 30 -2.99 -8.90 -21.54
N THR A 31 -4.05 -9.58 -21.96
CA THR A 31 -5.26 -9.67 -21.16
C THR A 31 -4.87 -10.31 -19.84
N PRO A 32 -5.11 -9.65 -18.68
CA PRO A 32 -4.79 -10.25 -17.40
C PRO A 32 -5.53 -11.59 -17.31
N ALA A 33 -4.79 -12.64 -16.97
CA ALA A 33 -5.39 -13.95 -16.79
C ALA A 33 -6.45 -13.86 -15.68
N ALA A 34 -7.67 -14.28 -15.99
CA ALA A 34 -8.75 -14.29 -15.01
C ALA A 34 -8.35 -15.20 -13.83
N LEU A 35 -8.48 -14.68 -12.62
CA LEU A 35 -8.23 -15.45 -11.40
C LEU A 35 -9.21 -16.62 -11.32
N SER A 36 -8.73 -17.75 -10.79
CA SER A 36 -9.65 -18.82 -10.40
C SER A 36 -10.59 -18.32 -9.30
N PRO A 37 -11.82 -18.88 -9.18
CA PRO A 37 -12.75 -18.48 -8.13
C PRO A 37 -12.14 -18.55 -6.71
N ALA A 38 -11.30 -19.56 -6.46
CA ALA A 38 -10.63 -19.72 -5.17
C ALA A 38 -9.56 -18.63 -4.93
N ALA A 39 -8.80 -18.26 -5.96
CA ALA A 39 -7.82 -17.18 -5.86
C ALA A 39 -8.50 -15.82 -5.62
N ALA A 40 -9.55 -15.52 -6.38
CA ALA A 40 -10.33 -14.30 -6.21
C ALA A 40 -10.98 -14.19 -4.82
N ALA A 41 -11.51 -15.30 -4.28
CA ALA A 41 -12.07 -15.33 -2.92
C ALA A 41 -11.00 -15.06 -1.85
N THR A 42 -9.79 -15.58 -2.04
CA THR A 42 -8.66 -15.36 -1.11
C THR A 42 -8.24 -13.90 -1.10
N GLU A 43 -8.12 -13.28 -2.28
CA GLU A 43 -7.78 -11.86 -2.41
C GLU A 43 -8.88 -10.97 -1.78
N ALA A 44 -10.15 -11.27 -2.07
CA ALA A 44 -11.28 -10.55 -1.47
C ALA A 44 -11.29 -10.66 0.07
N ALA A 45 -11.00 -11.85 0.62
CA ALA A 45 -10.92 -12.06 2.06
C ALA A 45 -9.76 -11.27 2.68
N GLN A 46 -8.59 -11.23 2.03
CA GLN A 46 -7.46 -10.42 2.48
C GLN A 46 -7.80 -8.92 2.51
N GLN A 47 -8.44 -8.42 1.46
CA GLN A 47 -8.84 -7.02 1.37
C GLN A 47 -9.86 -6.67 2.46
N ALA A 48 -10.89 -7.51 2.64
CA ALA A 48 -11.87 -7.34 3.70
C ALA A 48 -11.23 -7.39 5.10
N ALA A 49 -10.22 -8.23 5.31
CA ALA A 49 -9.49 -8.28 6.58
C ALA A 49 -8.67 -7.01 6.82
N MET A 50 -8.03 -6.44 5.80
CA MET A 50 -7.29 -5.18 5.91
C MET A 50 -8.21 -4.01 6.25
N GLU A 51 -9.31 -3.88 5.51
CA GLU A 51 -10.32 -2.85 5.75
C GLU A 51 -10.98 -3.02 7.12
N GLY A 52 -11.34 -4.25 7.46
CA GLY A 52 -11.88 -4.62 8.76
C GLY A 52 -10.91 -4.26 9.89
N TYR A 53 -9.62 -4.56 9.75
CA TYR A 53 -8.62 -4.22 10.76
C TYR A 53 -8.60 -2.71 11.04
N LEU A 54 -8.57 -1.89 9.99
CA LEU A 54 -8.56 -0.43 10.13
C LEU A 54 -9.86 0.10 10.75
N TYR A 55 -11.01 -0.42 10.31
CA TYR A 55 -12.32 -0.01 10.81
C TYR A 55 -12.52 -0.41 12.29
N PHE A 56 -12.14 -1.63 12.66
CA PHE A 56 -12.34 -2.16 14.01
C PHE A 56 -11.23 -1.78 14.99
N TYR A 57 -10.09 -1.26 14.54
CA TYR A 57 -8.99 -0.85 15.42
C TYR A 57 -9.44 0.01 16.62
N PRO A 58 -10.18 1.12 16.45
CA PRO A 58 -10.63 1.91 17.59
C PRO A 58 -11.55 1.13 18.54
N LEU A 59 -12.42 0.25 18.01
CA LEU A 59 -13.34 -0.54 18.82
C LEU A 59 -12.61 -1.60 19.64
N VAL A 60 -11.62 -2.27 19.05
CA VAL A 60 -10.76 -3.24 19.74
C VAL A 60 -9.93 -2.56 20.81
N ALA A 61 -9.35 -1.38 20.52
CA ALA A 61 -8.61 -0.60 21.51
C ALA A 61 -9.50 -0.17 22.69
N MET A 62 -10.74 0.25 22.43
CA MET A 62 -11.70 0.58 23.47
C MET A 62 -12.11 -0.64 24.31
N ASP A 63 -12.29 -1.81 23.71
CA ASP A 63 -12.60 -3.03 24.46
C ASP A 63 -11.42 -3.48 25.34
N LEU A 64 -10.20 -3.50 24.78
CA LEU A 64 -8.98 -3.85 25.52
C LEU A 64 -8.77 -2.92 26.71
N THR A 65 -8.93 -1.60 26.52
CA THR A 65 -8.79 -0.64 27.62
C THR A 65 -9.86 -0.82 28.69
N ARG A 66 -11.12 -1.08 28.33
CA ARG A 66 -12.16 -1.42 29.32
C ARG A 66 -11.82 -2.67 30.13
N ARG A 67 -11.32 -3.72 29.47
CA ARG A 67 -10.88 -4.97 30.14
C ARG A 67 -9.74 -4.73 31.12
N GLN A 68 -8.79 -3.87 30.77
CA GLN A 68 -7.60 -3.62 31.59
C GLN A 68 -7.84 -2.65 32.75
N PHE A 69 -8.74 -1.68 32.61
CA PHE A 69 -8.89 -0.61 33.61
C PHE A 69 -10.23 -0.59 34.32
N THR A 70 -11.30 -1.14 33.73
CA THR A 70 -12.66 -1.02 34.30
C THR A 70 -13.26 -2.37 34.69
N HIS A 71 -12.70 -3.48 34.20
CA HIS A 71 -13.26 -4.80 34.46
C HIS A 71 -13.08 -5.22 35.93
N PRO A 72 -14.10 -5.82 36.58
CA PRO A 72 -14.03 -6.22 37.99
C PRO A 72 -12.86 -7.16 38.34
N ALA A 73 -12.45 -8.01 37.38
CA ALA A 73 -11.33 -8.94 37.55
C ALA A 73 -9.97 -8.25 37.79
N ARG A 74 -9.84 -6.94 37.52
CA ARG A 74 -8.60 -6.19 37.74
C ARG A 74 -8.38 -5.81 39.20
N GLY A 75 -9.41 -5.94 40.06
CA GLY A 75 -9.28 -5.67 41.49
C GLY A 75 -8.71 -4.28 41.77
N ALA A 76 -7.60 -4.21 42.52
CA ALA A 76 -6.94 -2.96 42.87
C ALA A 76 -6.21 -2.27 41.71
N ASP A 77 -5.99 -2.96 40.59
CA ASP A 77 -5.32 -2.41 39.39
C ASP A 77 -6.29 -1.74 38.40
N GLY A 78 -7.59 -1.86 38.64
CA GLY A 78 -8.66 -1.20 37.88
C GLY A 78 -9.67 -0.51 38.79
N ALA A 79 -10.58 0.26 38.20
CA ALA A 79 -11.61 0.98 38.91
C ALA A 79 -12.94 0.96 38.15
N PRO A 80 -14.09 0.88 38.86
CA PRO A 80 -15.39 0.96 38.22
C PRO A 80 -15.56 2.26 37.43
N ALA A 81 -16.47 2.22 36.44
CA ALA A 81 -16.81 3.41 35.67
C ALA A 81 -17.22 4.56 36.61
N ASN A 82 -16.80 5.78 36.26
CA ASN A 82 -17.05 7.00 37.06
C ASN A 82 -16.36 7.04 38.43
N THR A 83 -15.30 6.25 38.63
CA THR A 83 -14.48 6.29 39.85
C THR A 83 -13.05 6.72 39.51
N PHE A 84 -12.42 7.52 40.38
CA PHE A 84 -11.04 7.92 40.18
C PHE A 84 -10.08 6.81 40.61
N GLN A 85 -9.08 6.55 39.76
CA GLN A 85 -7.91 5.75 40.10
C GLN A 85 -6.67 6.37 39.47
N HIS A 86 -5.56 6.28 40.17
CA HIS A 86 -4.30 6.87 39.77
C HIS A 86 -3.27 5.78 39.55
N ALA A 87 -2.81 5.64 38.30
CA ALA A 87 -1.72 4.74 37.93
C ALA A 87 -0.55 5.57 37.37
N ARG A 88 0.68 5.18 37.72
CA ARG A 88 1.90 5.82 37.19
C ARG A 88 2.52 5.06 36.02
N THR A 89 1.99 3.87 35.73
CA THR A 89 2.51 2.94 34.73
C THR A 89 1.35 2.29 34.00
N LEU A 90 1.49 2.10 32.69
CA LEU A 90 0.54 1.31 31.91
C LEU A 90 0.72 -0.19 32.20
N PRO A 91 -0.36 -0.99 32.11
CA PRO A 91 -0.27 -2.44 32.16
C PRO A 91 0.67 -2.96 31.06
N ARG A 92 1.42 -4.02 31.35
CA ARG A 92 2.19 -4.72 30.30
C ARG A 92 1.25 -5.31 29.24
N ALA A 93 1.73 -5.37 28.00
CA ALA A 93 1.01 -6.03 26.92
C ALA A 93 1.00 -7.56 27.15
N GLY A 94 -0.17 -8.20 27.01
CA GLY A 94 -0.33 -9.65 27.08
C GLY A 94 -0.85 -10.23 28.41
N ASN A 95 -0.97 -9.40 29.46
CA ASN A 95 -1.46 -9.79 30.79
C ASN A 95 -2.92 -9.33 31.01
N ALA A 96 -3.77 -9.69 30.03
CA ALA A 96 -5.21 -9.45 30.02
C ALA A 96 -5.94 -10.50 30.87
#